data_AF-A0A401Q8S4-F1
#
_entry.id   AF-A0A401Q8S4-F1
#
_cell.length_a   1.000
_cell.length_b   1.000
_cell.length_c   1.000
_cell.angle_alpha   90.00
_cell.angle_beta   90.00
_cell.angle_gamma   90.00
#
_symmetry.space_group_name_H-M   'P 1'
#
loop_
_entity.id
_entity.type
_entity.pdbx_description
1 polymer ?
#
loop_
_entity_poly.entity_id
_entity_poly.type
_entity_poly.pdbx_seq_one_letter_code
_entity_poly.pdbx_strand_id
1 'polypeptide(L)' 'VKLYEGPHLVADSGVTIDTTMRGGRLGAFCFSQENIIWSNLRYRCNDTIPDDFEPFRKLLQLGL' A
#
# COMPACT_ATOMS: atom_id res chain seq x y z
N VAL A 1 0.84 2.65 -0.44
CA VAL A 1 0.53 2.04 -1.76
C VAL A 1 0.97 3.02 -2.84
N LYS A 2 1.58 2.51 -3.92
CA LYS A 2 2.02 3.33 -5.06
C LYS A 2 1.34 2.83 -6.34
N LEU A 3 0.83 3.76 -7.14
CA LEU A 3 0.16 3.47 -8.42
C LEU A 3 0.93 4.11 -9.57
N TYR A 4 1.07 3.38 -10.67
CA TYR A 4 1.86 3.79 -11.83
C TYR A 4 1.03 3.72 -13.11
N GLU A 5 1.20 4.72 -13.97
CA GLU A 5 0.75 4.70 -15.35
C GLU A 5 1.98 4.52 -16.26
N GLY A 6 2.14 3.31 -16.79
CA GLY A 6 3.40 2.92 -17.43
C GLY A 6 4.58 3.06 -16.47
N PRO A 7 5.65 3.79 -16.80
CA PRO A 7 6.80 4.01 -15.91
C PRO A 7 6.59 5.17 -14.91
N HIS A 8 5.52 5.96 -15.04
CA HIS A 8 5.33 7.17 -14.27
C HIS A 8 4.53 6.91 -12.99
N LEU A 9 5.03 7.38 -11.84
CA LEU A 9 4.31 7.36 -10.57
C LEU A 9 3.19 8.41 -10.60
N VAL A 10 1.94 7.99 -10.47
CA VAL A 10 0.76 8.89 -10.54
C VAL A 10 0.07 9.10 -9.20
N ALA A 11 0.24 8.18 -8.25
CA ALA A 11 -0.26 8.34 -6.89
C ALA A 11 0.60 7.58 -5.87
N ASP A 12 0.84 8.22 -4.72
CA ASP A 12 1.51 7.62 -3.56
C ASP A 12 0.73 7.99 -2.30
N SER A 13 0.35 6.98 -1.50
CA SER A 13 -0.29 7.23 -0.20
C SER A 13 0.70 7.66 0.88
N GLY A 14 2.02 7.50 0.64
CA GLY A 14 3.03 7.57 1.69
C GLY A 14 2.85 6.48 2.75
N VAL A 15 3.38 6.74 3.95
CA VAL A 15 3.27 5.87 5.11
C VAL A 15 1.87 6.00 5.73
N THR A 16 1.20 4.88 5.94
CA THR A 16 -0.12 4.82 6.61
C THR A 16 -0.04 3.85 7.77
N ILE A 17 -0.53 4.26 8.95
CA ILE A 17 -0.53 3.45 10.16
C ILE A 17 -1.97 3.13 10.55
N ASP A 18 -2.38 1.89 10.35
CA ASP A 18 -3.65 1.33 10.81
C ASP A 18 -3.40 -0.06 11.41
N THR A 19 -4.08 -0.38 12.52
CA THR A 19 -3.90 -1.63 13.27
C THR A 19 -5.16 -2.48 13.35
N THR A 20 -6.23 -2.05 12.65
CA THR A 20 -7.52 -2.74 12.63
C THR A 20 -7.38 -4.18 12.13
N MET A 21 -6.52 -4.42 11.13
CA MET A 21 -6.21 -5.75 10.59
C MET A 21 -4.72 -6.06 10.76
N ARG A 22 -4.37 -7.18 11.43
CA ARG A 22 -2.98 -7.56 11.74
C ARG A 22 -2.36 -8.59 10.77
N GLY A 23 -3.05 -8.85 9.66
CA GLY A 23 -2.71 -9.88 8.68
C GLY A 23 -3.96 -10.38 7.97
N GLY A 24 -3.81 -11.28 6.99
CA GLY A 24 -4.93 -11.85 6.25
C GLY A 24 -4.56 -12.43 4.89
N ARG A 25 -5.59 -12.67 4.07
CA ARG A 25 -5.47 -13.13 2.67
C ARG A 25 -5.62 -11.95 1.71
N LEU A 26 -5.00 -12.07 0.53
CA LEU A 26 -5.10 -11.07 -0.55
C LEU A 26 -6.20 -11.44 -1.55
N GLY A 27 -6.82 -10.44 -2.19
CA GLY A 27 -7.86 -10.63 -3.21
C GLY A 27 -8.07 -9.37 -4.04
N ALA A 28 -8.78 -9.51 -5.17
CA ALA A 28 -9.19 -8.40 -6.02
C ALA A 28 -10.60 -7.92 -5.65
N PHE A 29 -10.87 -6.63 -5.85
CA PHE A 29 -12.16 -6.01 -5.56
C PHE A 29 -12.73 -5.33 -6.81
N CYS A 30 -14.04 -5.46 -7.01
CA CYS A 30 -14.80 -4.77 -8.04
C CYS A 30 -16.11 -4.28 -7.43
N PHE A 31 -16.58 -3.11 -7.87
CA PHE A 31 -17.91 -2.62 -7.57
C PHE A 31 -18.56 -2.07 -8.84
N SER A 32 -19.57 -2.79 -9.34
CA SER A 32 -20.45 -2.37 -10.44
C SER A 32 -19.72 -2.00 -11.75
N GLN A 33 -18.60 -2.66 -12.04
CA GLN A 33 -17.82 -2.42 -13.26
C GLN A 33 -17.47 -3.74 -13.96
N GLU A 34 -17.83 -3.83 -15.23
CA GLU A 34 -17.51 -4.99 -16.08
C GLU A 34 -16.16 -4.85 -16.79
N ASN A 35 -15.65 -5.97 -17.31
CA ASN A 35 -14.44 -6.07 -18.14
C ASN A 35 -13.13 -5.61 -17.46
N ILE A 36 -12.99 -5.81 -16.15
CA ILE A 36 -11.72 -5.55 -15.43
C ILE A 36 -10.76 -6.72 -15.59
N ILE A 37 -9.50 -6.41 -15.91
CA ILE A 37 -8.41 -7.40 -15.98
C ILE A 37 -7.41 -7.11 -14.86
N TRP A 38 -7.22 -8.08 -13.96
CA TRP A 38 -6.12 -8.12 -13.00
C TRP A 38 -5.07 -9.11 -13.49
N SER A 39 -4.02 -8.63 -14.16
CA SER A 39 -2.99 -9.48 -14.77
C SER A 39 -1.63 -9.30 -14.08
N ASN A 40 -0.76 -10.31 -14.22
CA ASN A 40 0.60 -10.33 -13.65
C ASN A 40 0.66 -10.04 -12.13
N LEU A 41 -0.30 -10.59 -11.38
CA LEU A 41 -0.35 -10.46 -9.93
C LEU A 41 0.85 -11.17 -9.27
N ARG A 42 1.53 -10.47 -8.37
CA ARG A 42 2.67 -11.00 -7.61
C ARG A 42 2.58 -10.55 -6.16
N TYR A 43 2.86 -11.47 -5.24
CA TYR A 43 2.95 -11.18 -3.80
C TYR A 43 4.21 -11.85 -3.23
N ARG A 44 4.68 -11.33 -2.09
CA ARG A 44 5.81 -11.87 -1.32
C ARG A 44 5.52 -11.68 0.16
N CYS A 45 5.97 -12.60 1.00
CA CYS A 45 6.08 -12.36 2.43
C CYS A 45 7.23 -11.36 2.65
N ASN A 46 6.98 -10.30 3.40
CA ASN A 46 8.01 -9.31 3.73
C ASN A 46 7.78 -8.80 5.15
N ASP A 47 8.63 -9.26 6.06
CA ASP A 47 8.58 -8.85 7.47
C ASP A 47 9.51 -7.66 7.76
N THR A 48 10.25 -7.19 6.75
CA THR A 48 11.18 -6.06 6.90
C THR A 48 10.40 -4.75 6.91
N ILE A 49 10.59 -3.95 7.97
CA ILE A 49 10.00 -2.62 8.10
C ILE A 49 10.72 -1.66 7.14
N PRO A 50 10.00 -0.88 6.31
CA PRO A 50 10.59 0.12 5.41
C PRO A 50 11.32 1.26 6.13
N ASP A 51 12.37 1.81 5.50
CA ASP A 51 13.22 2.86 6.08
C ASP A 51 12.51 4.20 6.33
N ASP A 52 11.43 4.48 5.60
CA ASP A 52 10.62 5.69 5.74
C ASP A 52 9.66 5.65 6.94
N PHE A 53 9.50 4.48 7.57
CA PHE A 53 8.60 4.31 8.72
C PHE A 53 9.04 5.08 9.97
N GLU A 54 10.29 4.92 10.42
CA GLU A 54 10.76 5.56 11.66
C GLU A 54 10.80 7.09 11.58
N PRO A 55 11.28 7.71 10.48
CA PRO A 55 11.17 9.16 10.29
C PRO A 55 9.72 9.65 10.37
N PHE A 56 8.80 8.96 9.68
CA PHE A 56 7.38 9.32 9.69
C PHE A 56 6.75 9.18 11.08
N ARG A 57 7.05 8.09 11.79
CA ARG A 57 6.57 7.87 13.16
C ARG A 57 7.02 8.97 14.12
N LYS A 58 8.27 9.45 13.99
CA LYS A 58 8.79 10.56 14.78
C LYS A 58 8.04 11.86 14.50
N LEU A 59 7.73 12.16 13.24
CA LEU A 59 6.96 13.36 12.88
C LEU A 59 5.58 13.36 13.57
N LEU A 60 4.86 12.24 13.50
CA LEU A 60 3.58 12.08 14.18
C LEU A 60 3.68 12.25 15.71
N GLN A 61 4.73 11.70 16.32
CA GLN A 61 4.96 11.86 17.77
C GLN A 61 5.27 13.30 18.17
N LEU A 62 5.86 14.08 17.26
CA LEU A 62 6.13 15.50 17.46
C LEU A 62 4.91 16.38 17.18
N GLY A 63 3.78 15.80 16.77
CA GLY A 63 2.55 16.53 16.43
C GLY A 63 2.69 17.42 15.19
N LEU A 64 3.64 17.10 14.31
CA LEU A 64 3.92 17.79 13.05
C LEU A 64 3.33 17.02 11.86
#